data_AF-M2YSL8-F1
#
_entry.id   AF-M2YSL8-F1
#
_cell.length_a   1.000
_cell.length_b   1.000
_cell.length_c   1.000
_cell.angle_alpha   90.00
_cell.angle_beta   90.00
_cell.angle_gamma   90.00
#
_symmetry.space_group_name_H-M   'P 1'
#
loop_
_entity.id
_entity.type
_entity.pdbx_description
1 polymer ?
#
loop_
_entity_poly.entity_id
_entity_poly.type
_entity_poly.pdbx_seq_one_letter_code
_entity_poly.pdbx_strand_id
1 'polypeptide(L)' 'VLEYIENAKKLGNVIVIGSGLIFKRGYYIRLALIINPEPNLAVAKEEIFSPILVIFKFRSEEEVIRYANKSEYRLRAFV' A
#
# COMPACT_ATOMS: atom_id res chain seq x y z
N VAL A 1 -10.07 5.10 -3.59
CA VAL A 1 -9.48 3.72 -3.53
C VAL A 1 -8.92 3.26 -4.87
N LEU A 2 -9.73 2.99 -5.90
CA LEU A 2 -9.21 2.45 -7.17
C LEU A 2 -8.14 3.35 -7.80
N GLU A 3 -8.28 4.66 -7.66
CA GLU A 3 -7.29 5.64 -8.10
C GLU A 3 -5.89 5.44 -7.48
N TYR A 4 -5.80 5.11 -6.18
CA TYR A 4 -4.52 4.81 -5.52
C TYR A 4 -3.81 3.63 -6.20
N ILE A 5 -4.59 2.59 -6.55
CA ILE A 5 -4.06 1.40 -7.21
C ILE A 5 -3.63 1.73 -8.65
N GLU A 6 -4.44 2.47 -9.39
CA GLU A 6 -4.11 2.86 -10.77
C GLU A 6 -2.89 3.79 -10.83
N ASN A 7 -2.71 4.68 -9.86
CA ASN A 7 -1.52 5.51 -9.76
C ASN A 7 -0.27 4.67 -9.44
N ALA A 8 -0.38 3.66 -8.58
CA ALA A 8 0.71 2.72 -8.32
C ALA A 8 1.08 1.89 -9.57
N LYS A 9 0.09 1.43 -10.36
CA LYS A 9 0.32 0.65 -11.59
C LYS A 9 1.07 1.41 -12.68
N LYS A 10 0.94 2.75 -12.72
CA LYS A 10 1.65 3.60 -13.71
C LYS A 10 3.18 3.59 -13.49
N LEU A 11 3.66 3.09 -12.36
CA LEU A 11 5.06 3.13 -11.98
C LEU A 11 5.68 1.76 -12.25
N GLY A 12 6.65 1.71 -13.17
CA GLY A 12 7.21 0.45 -13.66
C GLY A 12 8.00 -0.37 -12.62
N ASN A 13 8.29 0.20 -11.45
CA ASN A 13 9.01 -0.43 -10.34
C ASN A 13 8.09 -1.01 -9.25
N VAL A 14 6.77 -0.89 -9.41
CA VAL A 14 5.80 -1.36 -8.41
C VAL A 14 5.04 -2.57 -8.93
N ILE A 15 5.07 -3.67 -8.18
CA ILE A 15 4.27 -4.85 -8.51
C ILE A 15 2.90 -4.71 -7.84
N VAL A 16 1.85 -4.76 -8.65
CA VAL A 16 0.46 -4.72 -8.19
C VAL A 16 -0.20 -6.06 -8.52
N ILE A 17 -0.65 -6.78 -7.48
CA ILE A 17 -1.40 -8.05 -7.61
C ILE A 17 -2.84 -7.80 -7.18
N GLY A 18 -3.81 -8.32 -7.94
CA GLY A 18 -5.23 -8.06 -7.71
C GLY A 18 -5.66 -6.72 -8.31
N SER A 19 -6.61 -6.03 -7.67
CA SER A 19 -7.30 -4.78 -8.12
C SER A 19 -8.62 -4.94 -8.89
N GLY A 20 -9.38 -3.86 -8.90
CA GLY A 20 -10.64 -3.73 -9.63
C GLY A 20 -11.87 -4.20 -8.84
N LEU A 21 -13.02 -4.06 -9.48
CA LEU A 21 -14.31 -4.50 -8.95
C LEU A 21 -14.45 -6.02 -9.09
N ILE A 22 -15.09 -6.66 -8.11
CA ILE A 22 -15.38 -8.11 -8.15
C ILE A 22 -16.67 -8.38 -8.93
N PHE A 23 -17.69 -7.56 -8.72
CA PHE A 23 -19.02 -7.73 -9.28
C PHE A 23 -19.46 -6.50 -10.09
N LYS A 24 -20.44 -6.68 -10.98
CA LYS A 24 -21.01 -5.59 -11.80
C LYS A 24 -21.87 -4.60 -10.99
N ARG A 25 -22.27 -4.94 -9.77
CA ARG A 25 -23.10 -4.11 -8.86
C ARG A 25 -22.54 -4.17 -7.44
N GLY A 26 -22.74 -3.09 -6.68
CA GLY A 26 -22.20 -2.90 -5.33
C GLY A 26 -20.77 -2.35 -5.32
N TYR A 27 -20.21 -2.19 -4.11
CA TYR A 27 -18.89 -1.58 -3.87
C TYR A 27 -17.83 -2.62 -3.46
N TYR A 28 -17.86 -3.78 -4.10
CA TYR A 28 -16.95 -4.89 -3.79
C TYR A 28 -15.67 -4.75 -4.60
N ILE A 29 -14.55 -4.63 -3.88
CA ILE A 29 -13.23 -4.49 -4.49
C ILE A 29 -12.36 -5.70 -4.19
N ARG A 30 -11.56 -6.10 -5.18
CA ARG A 30 -10.59 -7.17 -5.03
C ARG A 30 -9.48 -6.73 -4.09
N LEU A 31 -9.04 -7.63 -3.21
CA LEU A 31 -7.84 -7.42 -2.42
C LEU A 31 -6.66 -7.09 -3.34
N ALA A 32 -5.86 -6.10 -2.97
CA ALA A 32 -4.68 -5.71 -3.72
C ALA A 32 -3.42 -5.80 -2.87
N LEU A 33 -2.35 -6.32 -3.46
CA LEU A 33 -1.01 -6.25 -2.89
C LEU A 33 -0.20 -5.25 -3.71
N ILE A 34 0.45 -4.31 -3.02
CA ILE A 34 1.37 -3.34 -3.63
C ILE A 34 2.75 -3.62 -3.04
N ILE A 35 3.66 -4.13 -3.88
CA ILE A 35 4.96 -4.61 -3.43
C ILE A 35 6.04 -3.59 -3.81
N ASN A 36 6.78 -3.17 -2.78
CA ASN A 36 7.92 -2.29 -2.83
C ASN A 36 7.66 -0.95 -3.57
N PRO A 37 6.58 -0.22 -3.23
CA PRO A 37 6.39 1.10 -3.80
C PRO A 37 7.48 2.06 -3.32
N GLU A 38 7.77 3.09 -4.12
CA GLU A 38 8.58 4.22 -3.67
C GLU A 38 7.97 4.83 -2.39
N PRO A 39 8.76 5.09 -1.34
CA PRO A 39 8.25 5.59 -0.05
C PRO A 39 7.49 6.92 -0.14
N ASN A 40 7.66 7.68 -1.22
CA ASN A 40 6.98 8.96 -1.44
C ASN A 40 5.62 8.86 -2.11
N LEU A 41 5.20 7.66 -2.53
CA LEU A 41 3.90 7.46 -3.16
C LEU A 41 2.76 7.59 -2.16
N ALA A 42 1.60 8.07 -2.64
CA ALA A 42 0.40 8.18 -1.83
C ALA A 42 0.01 6.84 -1.18
N VAL A 43 0.09 5.73 -1.93
CA VAL A 43 -0.14 4.37 -1.40
C VAL A 43 0.77 3.98 -0.25
N ALA A 44 1.96 4.58 -0.14
CA ALA A 44 2.93 4.29 0.92
C ALA A 44 2.76 5.17 2.17
N LYS A 45 2.01 6.26 2.07
CA LYS A 45 1.92 7.30 3.11
C LYS A 45 0.52 7.48 3.68
N GLU A 46 -0.49 7.42 2.82
CA GLU A 46 -1.86 7.79 3.16
C GLU A 46 -2.68 6.57 3.57
N GLU A 47 -3.67 6.80 4.43
CA GLU A 47 -4.61 5.77 4.84
C GLU A 47 -5.70 5.56 3.77
N ILE A 48 -5.66 4.43 3.06
CA ILE A 48 -6.54 4.18 1.90
C ILE A 48 -7.94 3.64 2.31
N PHE A 49 -8.10 3.16 3.55
CA PHE A 49 -9.36 2.64 4.09
C PHE A 49 -10.02 1.53 3.23
N SER A 50 -9.19 0.60 2.74
CA SER A 50 -9.56 -0.41 1.75
C SER A 50 -8.74 -1.68 1.94
N PRO A 51 -9.18 -2.87 1.49
CA PRO A 51 -8.42 -4.13 1.51
C PRO A 51 -7.20 -4.11 0.57
N ILE A 52 -6.24 -3.23 0.87
CA ILE A 52 -4.96 -3.07 0.17
C ILE A 52 -3.87 -3.29 1.21
N LEU A 53 -2.94 -4.19 0.90
CA LEU A 53 -1.74 -4.39 1.70
C LEU A 53 -0.53 -3.86 0.94
N VAL A 54 0.28 -3.05 1.64
CA VAL A 54 1.52 -2.48 1.11
C VAL A 54 2.69 -3.18 1.78
N ILE A 55 3.61 -3.69 0.97
CA ILE A 55 4.73 -4.52 1.43
C ILE A 55 6.03 -3.81 1.09
N PHE A 56 6.88 -3.58 2.10
CA PHE A 56 8.20 -2.99 1.95
C PHE A 56 9.28 -4.02 2.25
N LYS A 57 10.40 -3.95 1.53
CA LYS A 57 11.61 -4.69 1.88
C LYS A 57 12.50 -3.81 2.75
N PHE A 58 13.15 -4.43 3.73
CA PHE A 58 14.16 -3.82 4.59
C PHE A 58 15.27 -4.85 4.84
N ARG A 59 16.43 -4.38 5.34
CA ARG A 59 17.63 -5.19 5.56
C ARG A 59 18.04 -5.28 7.03
N SER A 60 17.59 -4.37 7.89
CA SER A 60 17.85 -4.44 9.33
C SER A 60 16.66 -3.99 10.16
N GLU A 61 16.66 -4.39 11.43
CA GLU A 61 15.63 -3.99 12.39
C GLU A 61 15.62 -2.46 12.58
N GLU A 62 16.79 -1.84 12.66
CA GLU A 62 16.90 -0.38 12.81
C GLU A 62 16.36 0.35 11.57
N GLU A 63 16.50 -0.23 10.38
CA GLU A 63 15.91 0.32 9.16
C GLU A 63 14.38 0.31 9.22
N VAL A 64 13.77 -0.83 9.56
CA VAL A 64 12.30 -0.93 9.60
C VAL A 64 11.70 -0.08 10.72
N ILE A 65 12.37 0.02 11.88
CA ILE A 65 11.93 0.90 12.99
C ILE A 65 11.95 2.37 12.54
N ARG A 66 13.00 2.82 11.84
CA ARG A 66 13.06 4.18 11.30
C ARG A 66 11.96 4.44 10.28
N TYR A 67 11.69 3.48 9.40
CA TYR A 67 10.65 3.61 8.39
C TYR A 67 9.25 3.68 9.00
N ALA A 68 8.93 2.78 9.94
CA ALA A 68 7.65 2.77 10.64
C ALA A 68 7.39 4.10 11.37
N ASN A 69 8.41 4.66 12.04
CA ASN A 69 8.29 5.90 12.81
C ASN A 69 8.31 7.19 11.98
N LYS A 70 8.62 7.11 10.68
CA LYS A 70 8.58 8.25 9.75
C LYS A 70 7.15 8.66 9.35
N SER A 71 6.16 7.81 9.63
CA SER A 71 4.76 8.12 9.40
C SER A 71 4.30 9.32 10.23
N GLU A 72 3.46 10.18 9.64
CA GLU A 72 2.73 11.22 10.37
C GLU A 72 1.64 10.59 11.26
N TYR A 73 1.16 9.39 10.91
CA TYR A 73 0.20 8.61 11.67
C TYR A 73 0.91 7.73 12.71
N ARG A 74 0.28 7.56 13.89
CA ARG A 74 0.84 6.79 15.02
C ARG A 74 -0.22 5.99 15.80
N LEU A 75 -1.18 5.40 15.09
CA LEU A 75 -2.33 4.75 15.74
C LEU A 75 -1.97 3.43 16.42
N ARG A 76 -1.33 2.49 15.69
CA ARG A 76 -0.91 1.16 16.17
C ARG A 76 0.26 0.61 15.36
N ALA A 77 0.98 -0.34 15.95
CA ALA A 77 2.00 -1.17 15.30
C ALA A 77 1.91 -2.61 15.84
N PHE A 78 2.38 -3.59 15.07
CA PHE A 78 2.46 -5.00 15.44
C PHE A 78 3.86 -5.53 15.08
N VAL A 79 4.41 -6.40 15.93
CA VAL A 79 5.71 -7.08 15.77
C VAL A 79 5.49 -8.57 16.06
#